data_AF-A0A529AQD2-F1
#
_entry.id   AF-A0A529AQD2-F1
#
_cell.length_a   1.000
_cell.length_b   1.000
_cell.length_c   1.000
_cell.angle_alpha   90.00
_cell.angle_beta   90.00
_cell.angle_gamma   90.00
#
_symmetry.space_group_name_H-M   'P 1'
#
loop_
_entity.id
_entity.type
_entity.pdbx_description
1 polymer ?
#
loop_
_entity_poly.entity_id
_entity_poly.type
_entity_poly.pdbx_seq_one_letter_code
_entity_poly.pdbx_strand_id
1 'polypeptide(L)' 'VRVVVAWCEMRQDFRHFRADRISGLSATDTRYPKRRQMLLKEWRATLDKPRR' A
#
# COMPACT_ATOMS: atom_id res chain seq x y z
N VAL A 1 2.98 -15.47 -8.48
CA VAL A 1 1.86 -14.55 -8.14
C VAL A 1 2.42 -13.15 -7.98
N ARG A 2 1.82 -12.13 -8.62
CA ARG A 2 2.25 -10.73 -8.49
C ARG A 2 1.42 -10.04 -7.40
N VAL A 3 2.08 -9.29 -6.52
CA VAL A 3 1.44 -8.58 -5.41
C VAL A 3 1.74 -7.10 -5.54
N VAL A 4 0.72 -6.27 -5.38
CA VAL A 4 0.83 -4.82 -5.28
C VAL A 4 0.67 -4.45 -3.81
N VAL A 5 1.61 -3.68 -3.28
CA VAL A 5 1.45 -3.08 -1.96
C VAL A 5 0.87 -1.68 -2.11
N ALA A 6 -0.19 -1.39 -1.36
CA ALA A 6 -0.78 -0.07 -1.32
C ALA A 6 -1.14 0.33 0.11
N TRP A 7 -1.23 1.65 0.34
CA TRP A 7 -1.78 2.22 1.56
C TRP A 7 -3.31 2.19 1.49
N CYS A 8 -3.94 1.52 2.45
CA CYS A 8 -5.39 1.50 2.57
C CYS A 8 -5.85 2.63 3.48
N GLU A 9 -6.46 3.67 2.92
CA GLU A 9 -6.89 4.85 3.70
C GLU A 9 -7.97 4.50 4.74
N MET A 10 -8.88 3.56 4.42
CA MET A 10 -9.92 3.10 5.36
C MET A 10 -9.37 2.43 6.60
N ARG A 11 -8.22 1.73 6.49
CA ARG A 11 -7.60 1.01 7.62
C ARG A 11 -6.35 1.69 8.14
N GLN A 12 -5.90 2.74 7.48
CA GLN A 12 -4.63 3.42 7.74
C GLN A 12 -3.45 2.46 7.89
N ASP A 13 -3.33 1.51 6.95
CA ASP A 13 -2.29 0.48 6.98
C ASP A 13 -1.88 0.00 5.57
N PHE A 14 -0.69 -0.60 5.45
CA PHE A 14 -0.17 -1.18 4.22
C PHE A 14 -0.74 -2.57 3.98
N ARG A 15 -1.40 -2.76 2.83
CA ARG A 15 -1.96 -4.06 2.45
C ARG A 15 -1.38 -4.60 1.16
N HIS A 16 -1.33 -5.92 1.11
CA HIS A 16 -0.87 -6.70 -0.02
C HIS A 16 -2.08 -7.11 -0.84
N PHE A 17 -2.21 -6.55 -2.03
CA PHE A 17 -3.27 -6.86 -2.97
C PHE A 17 -2.73 -7.80 -4.04
N ARG A 18 -3.42 -8.91 -4.25
CA ARG A 18 -3.11 -9.84 -5.33
C ARG A 18 -3.47 -9.19 -6.66
N ALA A 19 -2.48 -8.93 -7.50
CA ALA A 19 -2.70 -8.25 -8.78
C ALA A 19 -3.69 -9.01 -9.68
N ASP A 20 -3.70 -10.34 -9.56
CA ASP A 20 -4.61 -11.22 -10.30
C ASP A 20 -6.07 -11.16 -9.82
N ARG A 21 -6.35 -10.55 -8.66
CA ARG A 21 -7.71 -10.40 -8.10
C ARG A 21 -8.24 -8.96 -8.19
N ILE A 22 -7.51 -8.06 -8.84
CA ILE A 22 -7.94 -6.66 -9.01
C ILE A 22 -8.81 -6.60 -10.26
N SER A 23 -10.12 -6.39 -10.08
CA SER A 23 -11.07 -6.26 -11.19
C SER A 23 -10.99 -4.91 -11.91
N GLY A 24 -10.56 -3.86 -11.20
CA GLY A 24 -10.40 -2.53 -11.75
C GLY A 24 -9.75 -1.57 -10.75
N LEU A 25 -9.24 -0.45 -11.27
CA LEU A 25 -8.70 0.66 -10.49
C LEU A 25 -9.35 1.94 -11.00
N SER A 26 -9.88 2.75 -10.10
CA SER A 26 -10.32 4.10 -10.41
C SER A 26 -9.32 5.08 -9.83
N ALA A 27 -8.69 5.89 -10.69
CA ALA A 27 -7.82 6.96 -10.24
C ALA A 27 -8.71 8.11 -9.74
N THR A 28 -8.77 8.27 -8.42
CA THR A 28 -9.27 9.50 -7.83
C THR A 28 -8.16 10.51 -7.93
N ASP A 29 -8.41 11.67 -8.55
CA ASP A 29 -7.44 12.79 -8.65
C ASP A 29 -7.12 13.43 -7.28
N THR A 30 -7.46 12.72 -6.22
CA THR A 30 -7.24 13.05 -4.82
C THR A 30 -5.82 12.66 -4.46
N ARG A 31 -5.09 13.63 -3.89
CA ARG A 31 -3.75 13.39 -3.38
C ARG A 31 -3.82 12.63 -2.05
N TYR A 32 -3.04 11.57 -1.93
CA TYR A 32 -2.88 10.86 -0.66
C TYR A 32 -2.51 11.84 0.46
N PRO A 33 -3.06 11.71 1.67
CA PRO A 33 -2.84 12.64 2.77
C PRO A 33 -1.37 12.68 3.24
N LYS A 34 -0.61 11.61 2.97
CA LYS A 34 0.82 11.52 3.27
C LYS A 34 1.66 11.62 1.99
N ARG A 35 2.81 12.29 2.09
CA ARG A 35 3.80 12.34 1.00
C ARG A 35 4.26 10.93 0.64
N ARG A 36 4.37 10.64 -0.66
CA ARG A 36 4.83 9.34 -1.19
C ARG A 36 6.13 8.84 -0.54
N GLN A 37 7.09 9.72 -0.29
CA GLN A 37 8.36 9.35 0.33
C GLN A 37 8.19 8.84 1.77
N MET A 38 7.28 9.45 2.54
CA MET A 38 6.98 9.00 3.91
C MET A 38 6.32 7.62 3.90
N LEU A 39 5.34 7.41 3.01
CA LEU A 39 4.70 6.09 2.84
C LEU A 39 5.71 5.00 2.47
N LEU A 40 6.65 5.28 1.57
CA LEU A 40 7.70 4.33 1.20
C LEU A 40 8.64 4.01 2.37
N LYS A 41 8.98 5.02 3.20
CA LYS A 41 9.82 4.81 4.39
C LYS A 41 9.09 3.97 5.44
N GLU A 42 7.83 4.30 5.73
CA GLU A 42 6.98 3.54 6.66
C GLU A 42 6.83 2.09 6.19
N TRP A 43 6.55 1.86 4.90
CA TRP A 43 6.46 0.51 4.34
C TRP A 43 7.76 -0.28 4.44
N ARG A 44 8.91 0.32 4.12
CA ARG A 44 10.22 -0.36 4.28
C ARG A 44 10.48 -0.77 5.73
N ALA A 45 10.12 0.07 6.69
CA ALA A 45 10.24 -0.26 8.10
C ALA A 45 9.33 -1.43 8.54
N THR A 46 8.23 -1.73 7.83
CA THR A 46 7.42 -2.92 8.12
C THR A 46 8.03 -4.20 7.54
N LEU A 47 8.86 -4.11 6.49
CA LEU A 47 9.59 -5.25 5.94
C LEU A 47 10.74 -5.71 6.84
N ASP A 48 11.39 -4.77 7.53
CA ASP A 48 12.46 -5.08 8.49
C ASP A 48 11.95 -5.68 9.81
N LYS A 49 10.63 -5.62 10.07
CA LYS A 49 10.06 -6.31 11.22
C LYS A 49 10.06 -7.82 10.94
N PRO A 50 10.76 -8.64 11.75
CA PRO A 50 10.69 -10.08 11.59
C PRO A 50 9.23 -10.51 11.73
N ARG A 51 8.76 -11.28 10.74
CA ARG A 51 7.43 -11.90 10.77
C ARG A 51 7.45 -12.95 11.90
N ARG A 52 7.10 -12.53 13.11
CA ARG A 52 6.95 -13.41 14.28
C ARG A 52 5.64 -14.19 14.19
#